data_AF-A0A962K365-F1
#
_entry.id   AF-A0A962K365-F1
#
_cell.length_a   1.000
_cell.length_b   1.000
_cell.length_c   1.000
_cell.angle_alpha   90.00
_cell.angle_beta   90.00
_cell.angle_gamma   90.00
#
_symmetry.space_group_name_H-M   'P 1'
#
loop_
_entity.id
_entity.type
_entity.pdbx_description
1 polymer ?
#
loop_
_entity_poly.entity_id
_entity_poly.type
_entity_poly.pdbx_seq_one_letter_code
_entity_poly.pdbx_strand_id
1 'polypeptide(L)' 'MGNRKEELYSEEDLERIRKVTGGGIHSVERKPFRFSLLFLWWIVVAALGLVAYSAGKLAGVI' A
#
# COMPACT_ATOMS: atom_id res chain seq x y z
N MET A 1 17.53 -3.28 -7.74
CA MET A 1 16.96 -4.53 -8.31
C MET A 1 18.11 -5.29 -8.94
N GLY A 2 18.44 -6.48 -8.41
CA GLY A 2 19.59 -7.25 -8.89
C GLY A 2 19.30 -7.88 -10.26
N ASN A 3 20.09 -7.52 -11.26
CA ASN A 3 20.16 -8.24 -12.54
C ASN A 3 20.84 -9.59 -12.29
N ARG A 4 20.05 -10.63 -11.96
CA ARG A 4 20.53 -12.01 -12.01
C ARG A 4 20.57 -12.41 -13.48
N LYS A 5 21.78 -12.66 -14.00
CA LYS A 5 22.00 -13.07 -15.39
C LYS A 5 21.24 -14.38 -15.64
N GLU A 6 20.40 -14.40 -16.67
CA GLU A 6 19.57 -15.56 -17.04
C GLU A 6 20.39 -16.82 -17.35
N GLU A 7 21.67 -16.65 -17.69
CA GLU A 7 22.67 -17.69 -17.97
C GLU A 7 22.96 -18.65 -16.79
N LEU A 8 22.49 -18.34 -15.57
CA LEU A 8 22.76 -19.13 -14.35
C LEU A 8 21.66 -20.15 -14.00
N TYR A 9 20.56 -20.19 -14.74
CA TYR A 9 19.46 -21.13 -14.47
C TYR A 9 19.46 -22.25 -15.50
N SER A 10 19.31 -23.50 -15.04
CA SER A 10 19.02 -24.60 -15.95
C SER A 10 17.63 -24.42 -16.59
N GLU A 11 17.38 -25.05 -17.73
CA GLU A 11 16.06 -24.99 -18.39
C GLU A 11 14.93 -25.45 -17.45
N GLU A 12 15.19 -26.45 -16.59
CA GLU A 12 14.25 -26.93 -15.59
C GLU A 12 13.96 -25.87 -14.50
N ASP A 13 14.97 -25.10 -14.11
CA ASP A 13 14.80 -23.99 -13.17
C ASP A 13 13.99 -22.86 -13.80
N LEU A 14 14.23 -22.56 -15.07
CA LEU A 14 13.47 -21.55 -15.82
C LEU A 14 11.99 -21.94 -15.93
N GLU A 15 11.69 -23.21 -16.21
CA GLU A 15 10.32 -23.73 -16.24
C GLU A 15 9.64 -23.63 -14.86
N ARG A 16 10.36 -24.00 -13.80
CA ARG A 16 9.86 -23.88 -12.42
C ARG A 16 9.56 -22.44 -12.05
N ILE A 17 10.45 -21.51 -12.42
CA ILE A 17 10.26 -20.07 -12.20
C ILE A 17 9.01 -19.61 -12.94
N ARG A 18 8.89 -19.89 -14.25
CA ARG A 18 7.72 -19.51 -15.06
C ARG A 18 6.40 -20.06 -14.51
N LYS A 19 6.41 -21.30 -14.01
CA LYS A 19 5.23 -21.92 -13.38
C LYS A 19 4.79 -21.19 -12.11
N VAL A 20 5.74 -20.65 -11.33
CA VAL A 20 5.47 -19.93 -10.08
C VAL A 20 5.11 -18.46 -10.34
N THR A 21 5.88 -17.74 -11.17
CA THR A 21 5.63 -16.33 -11.48
C THR A 21 4.45 -16.10 -12.42
N GLY A 22 4.12 -17.07 -13.28
CA GLY A 22 2.93 -17.03 -14.11
C GLY A 22 1.63 -17.40 -13.37
N GLY A 23 1.71 -17.77 -12.09
CA GLY A 23 0.56 -18.12 -11.28
C GLY A 23 -0.37 -16.94 -11.00
N GLY A 24 -1.67 -17.23 -10.85
CA GLY A 24 -2.76 -16.24 -10.78
C GLY A 24 -2.62 -15.14 -9.70
N ILE A 25 -1.79 -15.34 -8.68
CA ILE A 25 -1.51 -14.33 -7.62
C ILE A 25 -0.62 -13.21 -8.15
N HIS A 26 0.30 -13.52 -9.08
CA HIS A 26 1.24 -12.59 -9.67
C HIS A 26 0.74 -11.99 -10.99
N SER A 27 -0.37 -12.52 -11.55
CA SER A 27 -1.01 -12.00 -12.76
C SER A 27 -2.04 -10.90 -12.49
N VAL A 28 -2.35 -10.60 -11.23
CA VAL A 28 -3.27 -9.50 -10.88
C VAL A 28 -2.53 -8.18 -11.00
N GLU A 29 -3.02 -7.31 -11.89
CA GLU A 29 -2.53 -5.94 -12.02
C GLU A 29 -2.78 -5.20 -10.71
N ARG A 30 -1.70 -4.91 -9.97
CA ARG A 30 -1.79 -4.19 -8.70
C ARG A 30 -2.09 -2.73 -9.00
N LYS A 31 -3.30 -2.30 -8.66
CA LYS A 31 -3.65 -0.88 -8.71
C LYS A 31 -2.71 -0.10 -7.77
N PRO A 32 -2.13 1.04 -8.19
CA PRO A 32 -1.30 1.86 -7.33
C PRO A 32 -2.06 2.27 -6.06
N PHE A 33 -1.33 2.44 -4.97
CA PHE A 33 -1.91 2.87 -3.70
C PHE A 33 -2.68 4.19 -3.90
N ARG A 34 -3.97 4.17 -3.57
CA ARG A 34 -4.83 5.34 -3.71
C ARG A 34 -4.62 6.25 -2.51
N PHE A 35 -3.79 7.28 -2.66
CA PHE A 35 -3.60 8.33 -1.64
C PHE A 35 -4.91 9.01 -1.21
N SER A 36 -5.98 8.88 -2.01
CA SER A 36 -7.32 9.38 -1.65
C SER A 36 -7.84 8.79 -0.32
N LEU A 37 -7.56 7.52 -0.04
CA LEU A 37 -8.01 6.87 1.21
C LEU A 37 -7.26 7.43 2.42
N LEU A 38 -5.95 7.66 2.26
CA LEU A 38 -5.14 8.29 3.30
C LEU A 38 -5.61 9.73 3.57
N PHE A 39 -5.84 10.50 2.51
CA PHE A 39 -6.31 11.88 2.63
C PHE A 39 -7.70 11.97 3.28
N LEU A 40 -8.61 11.07 2.90
CA LEU A 40 -9.95 10.99 3.50
C LEU A 40 -9.86 10.68 4.99
N TRP A 41 -8.95 9.80 5.40
CA TRP A 41 -8.74 9.48 6.81
C TRP A 41 -8.23 10.70 7.60
N TRP A 42 -7.31 11.48 7.03
CA TRP A 42 -6.83 12.72 7.65
C TRP A 42 -7.92 13.79 7.79
N ILE A 43 -8.87 13.87 6.87
CA ILE A 43 -10.04 14.76 7.01
C ILE A 43 -10.85 14.39 8.25
N VAL A 44 -11.09 13.10 8.48
CA VAL A 44 -11.83 12.63 9.66
C VAL A 44 -11.11 13.02 10.94
N VAL A 45 -9.78 12.81 11.00
CA VAL A 45 -8.96 13.19 12.15
C VAL A 45 -8.98 14.71 12.39
N ALA A 46 -8.84 15.51 11.34
CA ALA A 46 -8.89 16.97 11.45
C ALA A 46 -10.27 17.46 11.95
N ALA A 47 -11.35 16.87 11.46
CA ALA A 47 -12.70 17.20 11.92
C ALA A 47 -12.89 16.86 13.40
N LEU A 48 -12.48 15.67 13.84
CA LEU A 48 -12.52 15.29 15.26
C LEU A 48 -11.66 16.21 16.13
N GLY A 49 -10.48 16.59 15.65
CA GLY A 49 -9.60 17.55 16.32
C GLY A 49 -10.24 18.92 16.49
N LEU A 50 -10.90 19.45 15.46
CA LEU A 50 -11.63 20.72 15.52
C LEU A 50 -12.80 20.68 16.50
N VAL A 51 -13.55 19.57 16.52
CA VAL A 51 -14.65 19.38 17.48
C VAL A 51 -14.12 19.33 18.91
N ALA A 52 -13.07 18.55 19.16
CA ALA A 52 -12.45 18.46 20.48
C ALA A 52 -11.88 19.80 20.95
N TYR A 53 -11.20 20.53 20.07
CA TYR A 53 -10.68 21.87 20.37
C TYR A 53 -11.81 22.86 20.71
N SER A 54 -12.88 22.86 19.93
CA SER A 54 -14.03 23.75 20.17
C SER A 54 -14.73 23.42 21.49
N ALA A 55 -14.88 22.14 21.82
CA ALA A 55 -15.41 21.71 23.11
C ALA A 55 -14.51 22.12 24.27
N GLY A 56 -13.18 21.96 24.15
CA GLY A 56 -12.21 22.41 25.16
C GLY A 56 -12.27 23.91 25.41
N LYS A 57 -12.43 24.70 24.33
CA LYS A 57 -12.59 26.16 24.41
C LYS A 57 -13.87 26.57 25.12
N LEU A 58 -14.98 25.87 24.87
CA LEU A 58 -16.26 26.12 25.56
C LEU A 58 -16.21 25.72 27.03
N ALA A 59 -15.45 24.67 27.36
CA ALA A 59 -15.25 24.20 28.73
C ALA A 59 -14.23 25.04 29.54
N GLY A 60 -13.51 25.97 28.89
CA GLY A 60 -12.47 26.80 29.53
C GLY A 60 -11.20 26.03 29.90
N VAL A 61 -10.98 24.86 29.29
CA VAL A 61 -9.79 24.01 29.52
C VAL A 61 -8.64 24.45 28.59
N ILE A 62 -8.98 25.07 27.47
CA ILE A 62 -8.10 25.68 26.46
C ILE A 62 -8.57 27.11 26.26
#